data_AF-Q59J22-F1
#
_entry.id   AF-Q59J22-F1
#
_cell.length_a   1.000
_cell.length_b   1.000
_cell.length_c   1.000
_cell.angle_alpha   90.00
_cell.angle_beta   90.00
_cell.angle_gamma   90.00
#
_symmetry.space_group_name_H-M   'P 1'
#
loop_
_entity.id
_entity.type
_entity.pdbx_description
1 polymer ?
#
loop_
_entity_poly.entity_id
_entity_poly.type
_entity_poly.pdbx_seq_one_letter_code
_entity_poly.pdbx_strand_id
1 'polypeptide(L)'
;YYPAPPEIHVPVNCRVRLRFISATAHPMYRISLDNHPLEIVEADGTAVYGPTVHEMSIAPGERYSAIINTSEGKEGDAFWLRTSVALGCMFGGVPQVGLAVVRYTGNEMTTTAEPQSYAWSDLANATALCAGLDQTYTLSPRERESCRVSRASSQSHIFNS
;
A
#
# COMPACT_ATOMS: atom_id res chain seq x y z
N TYR A 1 -21.99 -15.99 9.16
CA TYR A 1 -22.21 -15.03 8.08
C TYR A 1 -20.96 -14.17 8.03
N TYR A 2 -20.15 -14.29 6.98
CA TYR A 2 -19.00 -13.41 6.79
C TYR A 2 -19.53 -12.13 6.12
N PRO A 3 -19.19 -10.93 6.61
CA PRO A 3 -19.61 -9.71 5.93
C PRO A 3 -19.01 -9.68 4.52
N ALA A 4 -19.73 -9.08 3.56
CA ALA A 4 -19.17 -8.83 2.25
C ALA A 4 -17.86 -8.02 2.39
N PRO A 5 -16.83 -8.29 1.55
CA PRO A 5 -15.62 -7.49 1.56
C PRO A 5 -15.94 -6.01 1.32
N PRO A 6 -15.23 -5.08 1.97
CA PRO A 6 -15.37 -3.66 1.67
C PRO A 6 -14.96 -3.39 0.22
N GLU A 7 -15.69 -2.50 -0.46
CA GLU A 7 -15.41 -2.09 -1.83
C GLU A 7 -14.92 -0.64 -1.91
N ILE A 8 -13.94 -0.39 -2.79
CA ILE A 8 -13.35 0.92 -3.10
C ILE A 8 -13.58 1.17 -4.59
N HIS A 9 -14.34 2.19 -4.91
CA HIS A 9 -14.67 2.55 -6.28
C HIS A 9 -13.64 3.54 -6.83
N VAL A 10 -13.05 3.22 -7.98
CA VAL A 10 -12.01 4.05 -8.63
C VAL A 10 -12.35 4.25 -10.11
N PRO A 11 -12.18 5.46 -10.67
CA PRO A 11 -12.47 5.69 -12.09
C PRO A 11 -11.45 4.98 -12.97
N VAL A 12 -11.88 4.49 -14.13
CA VAL A 12 -10.99 3.93 -15.16
C VAL A 12 -10.03 4.98 -15.74
N ASN A 13 -8.86 4.55 -16.22
CA ASN A 13 -7.86 5.37 -16.92
C ASN A 13 -7.38 6.61 -16.14
N CYS A 14 -7.32 6.51 -14.82
CA CYS A 14 -6.93 7.59 -13.93
C CYS A 14 -5.75 7.18 -13.05
N ARG A 15 -5.01 8.20 -12.57
CA ARG A 15 -4.08 8.04 -11.46
C ARG A 15 -4.83 8.32 -10.16
N VAL A 16 -4.94 7.32 -9.30
CA VAL A 16 -5.70 7.41 -8.05
C VAL A 16 -4.73 7.32 -6.88
N ARG A 17 -4.83 8.27 -5.94
CA ARG A 17 -4.08 8.23 -4.69
C ARG A 17 -4.88 7.50 -3.62
N LEU A 18 -4.36 6.40 -3.12
CA LEU A 18 -4.88 5.68 -1.96
C LEU A 18 -4.07 6.06 -0.72
N ARG A 19 -4.76 6.22 0.40
CA ARG A 19 -4.17 6.52 1.71
C ARG A 19 -4.35 5.32 2.64
N PHE A 20 -3.25 4.69 2.98
CA PHE A 20 -3.22 3.54 3.86
C PHE A 20 -2.82 4.00 5.26
N ILE A 21 -3.57 3.57 6.26
CA ILE A 21 -3.37 3.93 7.66
C ILE A 21 -3.41 2.64 8.46
N SER A 22 -2.31 2.33 9.14
CA SER A 22 -2.27 1.16 10.00
C SER A 22 -2.81 1.50 11.39
N ALA A 23 -4.08 1.13 11.62
CA ALA A 23 -4.74 1.21 12.91
C ALA A 23 -4.58 -0.09 13.73
N THR A 24 -3.52 -0.86 13.48
CA THR A 24 -3.28 -2.12 14.19
C THR A 24 -2.77 -1.87 15.61
N ALA A 25 -3.08 -2.80 16.52
CA ALA A 25 -2.57 -2.73 17.90
C ALA A 25 -1.15 -3.29 18.04
N HIS A 26 -0.74 -4.19 17.14
CA HIS A 26 0.52 -4.91 17.23
C HIS A 26 1.05 -5.37 15.86
N PRO A 27 0.28 -6.07 15.00
CA PRO A 27 0.87 -6.63 13.79
C PRO A 27 1.28 -5.55 12.80
N MET A 28 2.46 -5.75 12.19
CA MET A 28 2.81 -5.15 10.91
C MET A 28 2.00 -5.87 9.82
N TYR A 29 1.48 -5.10 8.88
CA TYR A 29 0.79 -5.63 7.71
C TYR A 29 1.64 -5.49 6.45
N ARG A 30 1.40 -6.40 5.51
CA ARG A 30 1.85 -6.32 4.12
C ARG A 30 0.65 -6.15 3.22
N ILE A 31 0.66 -5.09 2.42
CA ILE A 31 -0.47 -4.68 1.58
C ILE A 31 -0.05 -4.76 0.12
N SER A 32 -0.89 -5.38 -0.71
CA SER A 32 -0.70 -5.48 -2.15
C SER A 32 -2.04 -5.34 -2.88
N LEU A 33 -2.01 -4.77 -4.09
CA LEU A 33 -3.17 -4.70 -4.98
C LEU A 33 -2.88 -5.50 -6.24
N ASP A 34 -3.71 -6.49 -6.52
CA ASP A 34 -3.54 -7.36 -7.69
C ASP A 34 -3.45 -6.54 -8.98
N ASN A 35 -2.48 -6.85 -9.83
CA ASN A 35 -2.16 -6.17 -11.10
C ASN A 35 -1.74 -4.69 -10.98
N HIS A 36 -1.76 -4.07 -9.79
CA HIS A 36 -1.44 -2.65 -9.63
C HIS A 36 -0.20 -2.47 -8.76
N PRO A 37 0.94 -2.07 -9.34
CA PRO A 37 2.06 -1.62 -8.53
C PRO A 37 1.70 -0.34 -7.77
N LEU A 38 2.22 -0.20 -6.56
CA LEU A 38 1.99 0.91 -5.65
C LEU A 38 3.17 1.90 -5.76
N GLU A 39 2.94 3.08 -6.36
CA GLU A 39 3.91 4.17 -6.39
C GLU A 39 3.84 4.96 -5.07
N ILE A 40 4.83 4.83 -4.19
CA ILE A 40 4.82 5.47 -2.87
C ILE A 40 5.18 6.96 -3.00
N VAL A 41 4.26 7.83 -2.59
CA VAL A 41 4.39 9.29 -2.78
C VAL A 41 4.27 10.10 -1.50
N GLU A 42 3.87 9.49 -0.39
CA GLU A 42 3.73 10.13 0.90
C GLU A 42 4.05 9.10 2.00
N ALA A 43 4.81 9.51 3.00
CA ALA A 43 5.06 8.75 4.22
C ALA A 43 4.76 9.66 5.41
N ASP A 44 3.83 9.25 6.26
CA ASP A 44 3.47 9.92 7.50
C ASP A 44 3.03 11.39 7.35
N GLY A 45 2.48 11.75 6.19
CA GLY A 45 2.05 13.10 5.85
C GLY A 45 3.13 13.95 5.17
N THR A 46 4.34 13.41 5.00
CA THR A 46 5.42 14.04 4.25
C THR A 46 5.44 13.49 2.83
N ALA A 47 5.39 14.37 1.82
CA ALA A 47 5.53 13.93 0.43
C ALA A 47 6.95 13.39 0.19
N VAL A 48 7.08 12.23 -0.48
CA VAL A 48 8.37 11.55 -0.72
C VAL A 48 8.56 11.11 -2.17
N TYR A 49 9.80 11.11 -2.64
CA TYR A 49 10.26 10.28 -3.75
C TYR A 49 10.49 8.87 -3.19
N GLY A 50 9.46 8.03 -3.29
CA GLY A 50 9.49 6.64 -2.85
C GLY A 50 9.59 5.64 -4.01
N PRO A 51 9.71 4.35 -3.69
CA PRO A 51 9.75 3.27 -4.67
C PRO A 51 8.38 3.01 -5.29
N THR A 52 8.37 2.27 -6.39
CA THR A 52 7.18 1.56 -6.89
C THR A 52 7.30 0.10 -6.51
N VAL A 53 6.33 -0.44 -5.76
CA VAL A 53 6.40 -1.78 -5.17
C VAL A 53 5.12 -2.59 -5.41
N HIS A 54 5.22 -3.91 -5.49
CA HIS A 54 4.04 -4.79 -5.53
C HIS A 54 3.44 -5.05 -4.14
N GLU A 55 4.27 -4.93 -3.11
CA GLU A 55 3.91 -5.11 -1.71
C GLU A 55 4.55 -4.01 -0.87
N MET A 56 3.77 -3.39 0.02
CA MET A 56 4.30 -2.46 1.00
C MET A 56 4.07 -3.00 2.41
N SER A 57 5.08 -2.90 3.28
CA SER A 57 4.93 -3.12 4.70
C SER A 57 4.47 -1.84 5.40
N ILE A 58 3.61 -1.99 6.41
CA ILE A 58 3.12 -0.88 7.23
C ILE A 58 3.00 -1.34 8.69
N ALA A 59 3.75 -0.68 9.57
CA ALA A 59 3.78 -0.92 11.00
C ALA A 59 2.60 -0.20 11.70
N PRO A 60 2.24 -0.58 12.94
CA PRO A 60 1.25 0.14 13.74
C PRO A 60 1.52 1.65 13.79
N GLY A 61 0.51 2.47 13.46
CA GLY A 61 0.62 3.93 13.52
C GLY A 61 1.20 4.60 12.27
N GLU A 62 1.79 3.86 11.34
CA GLU A 62 2.30 4.40 10.07
C GLU A 62 1.18 4.72 9.08
N ARG A 63 1.46 5.69 8.20
CA ARG A 63 0.62 6.08 7.07
C ARG A 63 1.46 6.16 5.80
N TYR A 64 0.98 5.56 4.73
CA TYR A 64 1.56 5.73 3.41
C TYR A 64 0.49 6.16 2.41
N SER A 65 0.81 7.08 1.50
CA SER A 65 0.00 7.28 0.30
C SER A 65 0.70 6.65 -0.89
N ALA A 66 -0.04 5.85 -1.65
CA ALA A 66 0.42 5.31 -2.93
C ALA A 66 -0.46 5.81 -4.08
N ILE A 67 0.14 6.02 -5.25
CA ILE A 67 -0.59 6.20 -6.49
C ILE A 67 -0.68 4.85 -7.20
N ILE A 68 -1.88 4.53 -7.68
CA ILE A 68 -2.14 3.42 -8.60
C ILE A 68 -2.61 3.98 -9.94
N ASN A 69 -2.35 3.24 -11.01
CA ASN A 69 -2.88 3.55 -12.34
C ASN A 69 -4.03 2.60 -12.67
N THR A 70 -5.20 3.12 -13.00
CA THR A 70 -6.38 2.30 -13.31
C THR A 70 -6.50 1.94 -14.79
N SER A 71 -5.39 1.47 -15.37
CA SER A 71 -5.26 1.12 -16.80
C SER A 71 -5.29 -0.37 -17.11
N GLU A 72 -5.34 -1.23 -16.08
CA GLU A 72 -5.19 -2.68 -16.21
C GLU A 72 -6.48 -3.41 -16.64
N GLY A 73 -7.58 -2.67 -16.78
CA GLY A 73 -8.90 -3.22 -17.06
C GLY A 73 -9.87 -2.16 -17.57
N LYS A 74 -11.14 -2.54 -17.67
CA LYS A 74 -12.25 -1.69 -18.11
C LYS A 74 -13.25 -1.48 -16.97
N GLU A 75 -14.24 -0.65 -17.23
CA GLU A 75 -15.33 -0.41 -16.29
C GLU A 75 -16.01 -1.74 -15.88
N GLY A 76 -16.30 -1.88 -14.59
CA GLY A 76 -16.88 -3.10 -14.01
C GLY A 76 -15.88 -4.17 -13.61
N ASP A 77 -14.64 -4.12 -14.14
CA ASP A 77 -13.57 -5.01 -13.67
C ASP A 77 -13.22 -4.68 -12.21
N ALA A 78 -12.77 -5.70 -11.48
CA ALA A 78 -12.51 -5.62 -10.05
C ALA A 78 -11.27 -6.43 -9.67
N PHE A 79 -10.53 -5.94 -8.68
CA PHE A 79 -9.23 -6.47 -8.25
C PHE A 79 -9.18 -6.61 -6.73
N TRP A 80 -8.50 -7.64 -6.23
CA TRP A 80 -8.29 -7.81 -4.80
C TRP A 80 -7.22 -6.86 -4.27
N LEU A 81 -7.58 -6.04 -3.30
CA LEU A 81 -6.66 -5.44 -2.34
C LEU A 81 -6.47 -6.43 -1.19
N ARG A 82 -5.23 -6.87 -0.99
CA ARG A 82 -4.85 -7.89 -0.02
C ARG A 82 -4.09 -7.24 1.12
N THR A 83 -4.41 -7.67 2.33
CA THR A 83 -3.67 -7.30 3.55
C THR A 83 -3.32 -8.57 4.30
N SER A 84 -2.04 -8.85 4.45
CA SER A 84 -1.57 -10.02 5.20
C SER A 84 -0.78 -9.62 6.44
N VAL A 85 -0.83 -10.46 7.46
CA VAL A 85 -0.02 -10.28 8.68
C VAL A 85 1.43 -10.66 8.40
N ALA A 86 2.37 -9.77 8.74
CA ALA A 86 3.79 -10.11 8.73
C ALA A 86 4.12 -10.98 9.97
N LEU A 87 4.18 -12.30 9.79
CA LEU A 87 4.36 -13.26 10.89
C LEU A 87 5.80 -13.35 11.40
N GLY A 88 6.80 -12.84 10.67
CA GLY A 88 8.20 -12.87 11.08
C GLY A 88 8.48 -12.18 12.42
N CYS A 89 7.60 -11.28 12.86
CA CYS A 89 7.66 -10.58 14.14
C CYS A 89 6.46 -10.88 15.06
N MET A 90 5.61 -11.85 14.71
CA MET A 90 4.42 -12.19 15.48
C MET A 90 4.53 -13.60 16.09
N PHE A 91 4.89 -13.67 17.37
CA PHE A 91 4.97 -14.95 18.06
C PHE A 91 3.59 -15.63 18.16
N GLY A 92 3.51 -16.88 17.70
CA GLY A 92 2.25 -17.65 17.71
C GLY A 92 1.19 -17.13 16.72
N GLY A 93 1.57 -16.26 15.78
CA GLY A 93 0.65 -15.76 14.76
C GLY A 93 0.25 -16.86 13.77
N VAL A 94 -0.97 -16.76 13.25
CA VAL A 94 -1.48 -17.61 12.18
C VAL A 94 -1.61 -16.79 10.90
N PRO A 95 -1.40 -17.38 9.71
CA PRO A 95 -1.62 -16.68 8.45
C PRO A 95 -3.06 -16.16 8.35
N GLN A 96 -3.20 -14.86 8.14
CA GLN A 96 -4.48 -14.20 7.91
C GLN A 96 -4.33 -13.27 6.71
N VAL A 97 -5.33 -13.29 5.83
CA VAL A 97 -5.41 -12.39 4.68
C VAL A 97 -6.77 -11.71 4.72
N GLY A 98 -6.76 -10.39 4.91
CA GLY A 98 -7.92 -9.53 4.69
C GLY A 98 -8.02 -9.18 3.21
N LEU A 99 -9.26 -9.15 2.70
CA LEU A 99 -9.56 -8.82 1.32
C LEU A 99 -10.50 -7.61 1.26
N ALA A 100 -10.23 -6.73 0.30
CA ALA A 100 -11.13 -5.67 -0.13
C ALA A 100 -11.18 -5.66 -1.67
N VAL A 101 -12.26 -5.14 -2.23
CA VAL A 101 -12.45 -5.03 -3.68
C VAL A 101 -12.07 -3.63 -4.12
N VAL A 102 -11.19 -3.51 -5.10
CA VAL A 102 -11.01 -2.26 -5.87
C VAL A 102 -11.77 -2.43 -7.18
N ARG A 103 -12.83 -1.65 -7.37
CA ARG A 103 -13.73 -1.76 -8.51
C ARG A 103 -13.60 -0.56 -9.42
N TYR A 104 -13.39 -0.83 -10.70
CA TYR A 104 -13.33 0.19 -11.72
C TYR A 104 -14.73 0.71 -12.05
N THR A 105 -14.89 2.02 -12.03
CA THR A 105 -16.14 2.73 -12.29
C THR A 105 -16.02 3.68 -13.48
N GLY A 106 -17.15 3.97 -14.11
CA GLY A 106 -17.28 4.92 -15.21
C GLY A 106 -18.73 5.42 -15.29
N ASN A 107 -19.37 5.25 -16.45
CA ASN A 107 -20.71 5.78 -16.72
C ASN A 107 -21.82 4.70 -16.69
N GLU A 108 -21.45 3.43 -16.56
CA GLU A 108 -22.34 2.27 -16.59
C GLU A 108 -22.60 1.72 -15.18
N MET A 109 -23.58 0.81 -15.07
CA MET A 109 -23.82 0.10 -13.82
C MET A 109 -22.71 -0.92 -13.57
N THR A 110 -22.05 -0.81 -12.42
CA THR A 110 -21.01 -1.73 -11.99
C THR A 110 -21.58 -3.00 -11.38
N THR A 111 -20.92 -4.13 -11.63
CA THR A 111 -21.26 -5.45 -11.06
C THR A 111 -20.92 -5.51 -9.57
N THR A 112 -21.52 -6.44 -8.83
CA THR A 112 -21.17 -6.77 -7.43
C THR A 112 -20.43 -8.10 -7.32
N ALA A 113 -19.95 -8.66 -8.44
CA ALA A 113 -19.23 -9.93 -8.44
C ALA A 113 -17.84 -9.76 -7.80
N GLU A 114 -17.39 -10.78 -7.09
CA GLU A 114 -16.06 -10.81 -6.49
C GLU A 114 -14.95 -10.82 -7.57
N PRO A 115 -13.83 -10.12 -7.33
CA PRO A 115 -12.67 -10.18 -8.21
C PRO A 115 -12.20 -11.60 -8.48
N GLN A 116 -11.78 -11.87 -9.72
CA GLN A 116 -11.11 -13.11 -10.13
C GLN A 116 -9.59 -12.89 -10.32
N SER A 117 -9.05 -11.81 -9.76
CA SER A 117 -7.63 -11.46 -9.88
C SER A 117 -6.75 -12.34 -8.99
N TYR A 118 -5.47 -12.43 -9.35
CA TYR A 118 -4.48 -13.23 -8.63
C TYR A 118 -3.46 -12.32 -7.95
N ALA A 119 -2.99 -12.75 -6.78
CA ALA A 119 -1.89 -12.12 -6.09
C ALA A 119 -0.63 -12.09 -6.97
N TRP A 120 0.20 -11.07 -6.77
CA TRP A 120 1.55 -11.03 -7.34
C TRP A 120 2.34 -12.28 -6.95
N SER A 121 3.20 -12.76 -7.85
CA SER A 121 3.99 -13.98 -7.63
C SER A 121 5.23 -13.77 -6.76
N ASP A 122 5.60 -12.52 -6.51
CA ASP A 122 6.81 -12.09 -5.80
C ASP A 122 6.53 -11.49 -4.41
N LEU A 123 5.32 -11.67 -3.86
CA LEU A 123 4.99 -11.25 -2.51
C LEU A 123 5.87 -11.95 -1.47
N ALA A 124 6.21 -11.26 -0.37
CA ALA A 124 7.03 -11.85 0.67
C ALA A 124 6.32 -13.03 1.35
N ASN A 125 7.09 -14.04 1.76
CA ASN A 125 6.56 -15.13 2.59
C ASN A 125 5.98 -14.56 3.89
N ALA A 126 4.92 -15.18 4.42
CA ALA A 126 4.31 -14.81 5.70
C ALA A 126 5.35 -14.64 6.83
N THR A 127 6.35 -15.52 6.91
CA THR A 127 7.42 -15.48 7.93
C THR A 127 8.63 -14.64 7.55
N ALA A 128 8.62 -13.95 6.42
CA ALA A 128 9.69 -13.03 6.04
C ALA A 128 9.91 -11.98 7.14
N LEU A 129 11.13 -11.44 7.20
CA LEU A 129 11.51 -10.41 8.16
C LEU A 129 10.50 -9.25 8.13
N CYS A 130 10.07 -8.82 9.30
CA CYS A 130 9.30 -7.59 9.43
C CYS A 130 10.26 -6.41 9.29
N ALA A 131 10.38 -5.91 8.07
CA ALA A 131 11.14 -4.70 7.78
C ALA A 131 10.15 -3.60 7.39
N GLY A 132 10.36 -2.40 7.94
CA GLY A 132 9.67 -1.20 7.51
C GLY A 132 9.98 -0.89 6.04
N LEU A 133 9.11 -0.10 5.40
CA LEU A 133 9.32 0.29 4.01
C LEU A 133 10.60 1.14 3.88
N ASP A 134 10.87 2.01 4.85
CA ASP A 134 12.05 2.86 4.99
C ASP A 134 13.36 2.09 5.27
N GLN A 135 13.26 0.90 5.87
CA GLN A 135 14.40 0.00 6.06
C GLN A 135 14.77 -0.75 4.77
N THR A 136 13.81 -0.91 3.87
CA THR A 136 13.98 -1.64 2.61
C THR A 136 14.30 -0.70 1.45
N TYR A 137 13.74 0.51 1.47
CA TYR A 137 13.83 1.48 0.40
C TYR A 137 14.15 2.88 0.93
N THR A 138 14.89 3.66 0.15
CA THR A 138 15.12 5.06 0.46
C THR A 138 13.86 5.88 0.18
N LEU A 139 13.36 6.58 1.19
CA LEU A 139 12.25 7.53 1.09
C LEU A 139 12.81 8.96 1.25
N SER A 140 12.92 9.69 0.14
CA SER A 140 13.48 11.05 0.16
C SER A 140 12.36 12.10 0.14
N PRO A 141 12.27 13.04 1.09
CA PRO A 141 11.25 14.08 1.06
C PRO A 141 11.26 14.90 -0.23
N ARG A 142 10.08 15.27 -0.72
CA ARG A 142 9.89 16.15 -1.90
C ARG A 142 9.95 17.64 -1.56
N GLU A 143 10.06 17.97 -0.28
CA GLU A 143 10.19 19.35 0.17
C GLU A 143 11.41 20.00 -0.51
N ARG A 144 11.21 21.20 -1.07
CA ARG A 144 12.35 21.98 -1.57
C ARG A 144 13.12 22.48 -0.36
N GLU A 145 14.33 21.98 -0.16
CA GLU A 145 15.27 22.58 0.78
C GLU A 145 15.55 24.03 0.37
N SER A 146 14.80 25.00 0.92
CA SER A 146 15.24 26.39 0.96
C SER A 146 16.10 26.63 2.21
N CYS A 147 16.99 25.69 2.54
CA CYS A 147 17.94 25.92 3.63
C CYS A 147 19.24 26.44 3.02
N ARG A 148 19.44 27.77 3.02
CA ARG A 148 20.77 28.36 2.83
C ARG A 148 21.61 28.07 4.07
N VAL A 149 22.08 26.84 4.21
CA VAL A 149 23.05 26.49 5.24
C VAL A 149 24.37 26.15 4.54
N SER A 150 25.40 26.90 4.90
CA SER A 150 26.77 26.67 4.46
C SER A 150 27.23 25.30 4.95
N ARG A 151 27.31 24.34 4.02
CA ARG A 151 28.01 23.05 4.11
C ARG A 151 27.70 22.17 5.34
N ALA A 152 27.13 21.01 4.99
CA ALA A 152 27.14 19.71 5.66
C ALA A 152 25.80 19.32 6.31
N SER A 153 25.27 18.19 5.81
CA SER A 153 24.18 17.39 6.36
C SER A 153 22.76 17.95 6.22
N SER A 154 22.16 17.75 5.03
CA SER A 154 20.73 17.49 4.97
C SER A 154 20.52 16.01 4.65
N GLN A 155 20.37 15.20 5.69
CA GLN A 155 19.70 13.91 5.59
C GLN A 155 18.46 14.00 6.46
N SER A 156 17.32 14.14 5.82
CA SER A 156 16.03 13.96 6.45
C SER A 156 15.82 12.47 6.66
N HIS A 157 15.87 12.04 7.92
CA HIS A 157 15.55 10.68 8.33
C HIS A 157 14.07 10.65 8.74
N ILE A 158 13.28 9.84 8.06
CA ILE A 158 11.95 9.46 8.55
C ILE A 158 12.22 8.44 9.65
N PHE A 159 11.91 8.80 10.89
CA PHE A 159 12.07 7.90 12.03
C PHE A 159 10.75 7.17 12.27
N ASN A 160 10.75 5.87 12.05
CA ASN A 160 9.72 4.97 12.57
C ASN A 160 10.17 4.40 13.92
N SER A 161 9.23 4.16 14.84
CA SER A 161 9.47 3.61 16.18
C SER A 161 9.57 2.09 16.19
#